data_AF-R3TQZ1-F1
#
_entry.id   AF-R3TQZ1-F1
#
_cell.length_a   1.000
_cell.length_b   1.000
_cell.length_c   1.000
_cell.angle_alpha   90.00
_cell.angle_beta   90.00
_cell.angle_gamma   90.00
#
_symmetry.space_group_name_H-M   'P 1'
#
loop_
_entity.id
_entity.type
_entity.pdbx_description
1 polymer ?
#
loop_
_entity_poly.entity_id
_entity_poly.type
_entity_poly.pdbx_seq_one_letter_code
_entity_poly.pdbx_strand_id
1 'polypeptide(L)'
;MNDKERVELARKEYDDLQLNSKIDLNGGKTTVGRVSQVNDKATGEQSFVITDKYCPASSSIEQRNQVKEVTVIYRGSSFELSSDAAKDWLLNDIPTGIPLVNTSMAVGI
;
A
#
# COMPACT_ATOMS: atom_id res chain seq x y z
N MET A 1 7.48 13.65 -1.66
CA MET A 1 6.63 13.15 -2.77
C MET A 1 5.85 14.32 -3.35
N ASN A 2 5.86 14.51 -4.66
CA ASN A 2 5.21 15.65 -5.33
C ASN A 2 3.89 15.26 -6.02
N ASP A 3 3.05 16.21 -6.45
CA ASP A 3 1.71 15.89 -7.02
C ASP A 3 1.76 14.91 -8.19
N LYS A 4 2.77 15.04 -9.08
CA LYS A 4 2.99 14.08 -10.18
C LYS A 4 3.28 12.67 -9.70
N GLU A 5 4.11 12.54 -8.66
CA GLU A 5 4.44 11.23 -8.08
C GLU A 5 3.21 10.59 -7.41
N ARG A 6 2.34 11.40 -6.80
CA ARG A 6 1.05 10.93 -6.25
C ARG A 6 0.12 10.42 -7.33
N VAL A 7 0.06 11.11 -8.48
CA VAL A 7 -0.73 10.65 -9.64
C VAL A 7 -0.13 9.38 -10.25
N GLU A 8 1.19 9.28 -10.36
CA GLU A 8 1.84 8.05 -10.82
C GLU A 8 1.59 6.88 -9.86
N LEU A 9 1.63 7.12 -8.55
CA LEU A 9 1.29 6.11 -7.55
C LEU A 9 -0.17 5.65 -7.70
N ALA A 10 -1.10 6.59 -7.91
CA ALA A 10 -2.50 6.30 -8.18
C ALA A 10 -2.75 5.67 -9.55
N ARG A 11 -1.74 5.61 -10.43
CA ARG A 11 -1.81 4.81 -11.66
C ARG A 11 -1.34 3.38 -11.44
N LYS A 12 -0.47 3.15 -10.45
CA LYS A 12 0.00 1.80 -10.10
C LYS A 12 -1.13 0.90 -9.58
N GLU A 13 -2.26 1.45 -9.18
CA GLU A 13 -3.46 0.68 -8.81
C GLU A 13 -4.04 -0.14 -9.98
N TYR A 14 -3.74 0.25 -11.22
CA TYR A 14 -4.13 -0.48 -12.43
C TYR A 14 -3.04 -1.44 -12.94
N ASP A 15 -1.87 -1.44 -12.29
CA ASP A 15 -0.74 -2.32 -12.60
C ASP A 15 -0.97 -3.69 -11.94
N ASP A 16 -0.38 -4.77 -12.48
CA ASP A 16 -0.46 -6.11 -11.88
C ASP A 16 0.49 -6.19 -10.67
N LEU A 17 0.06 -5.59 -9.55
CA LEU A 17 0.84 -5.52 -8.33
C LEU A 17 0.77 -6.85 -7.56
N GLN A 18 1.81 -7.66 -7.70
CA GLN A 18 1.93 -8.91 -6.95
C GLN A 18 2.64 -8.71 -5.60
N LEU A 19 2.49 -9.67 -4.70
CA LEU A 19 3.25 -9.71 -3.45
C LEU A 19 4.76 -9.57 -3.73
N ASN A 20 5.46 -8.79 -2.93
CA ASN A 20 6.89 -8.47 -3.05
C ASN A 20 7.28 -7.65 -4.30
N SER A 21 6.30 -7.20 -5.11
CA SER A 21 6.54 -6.31 -6.25
C SER A 21 7.12 -4.98 -5.78
N LYS A 22 8.10 -4.48 -6.52
CA LYS A 22 8.69 -3.18 -6.24
C LYS A 22 7.81 -2.09 -6.85
N ILE A 23 7.50 -1.07 -6.06
CA ILE A 23 6.79 0.12 -6.52
C ILE A 23 7.81 1.23 -6.73
N ASP A 24 8.08 1.51 -7.99
CA ASP A 24 8.85 2.67 -8.42
C ASP A 24 7.96 3.69 -9.14
N LEU A 25 8.31 4.96 -8.96
CA LEU A 25 7.72 6.12 -9.59
C LEU A 25 8.77 6.80 -10.47
N ASN A 26 8.30 7.64 -11.40
CA ASN A 26 9.14 8.40 -12.31
C ASN A 26 10.10 7.49 -13.13
N GLY A 27 9.60 6.31 -13.53
CA GLY A 27 10.34 5.31 -14.30
C GLY A 27 11.56 4.73 -13.59
N GLY A 28 11.44 4.35 -12.31
CA GLY A 28 12.53 3.75 -11.54
C GLY A 28 13.35 4.72 -10.68
N LYS A 29 13.11 6.03 -10.75
CA LYS A 29 13.93 7.04 -10.04
C LYS A 29 13.58 7.18 -8.57
N THR A 30 12.30 7.06 -8.21
CA THR A 30 11.83 7.11 -6.83
C THR A 30 11.29 5.74 -6.46
N THR A 31 11.84 5.08 -5.44
CA THR A 31 11.27 3.83 -4.92
C THR A 31 10.35 4.17 -3.76
N VAL A 32 9.07 3.82 -3.86
CA VAL A 32 8.07 3.99 -2.80
C VAL A 32 8.16 2.87 -1.78
N GLY A 33 8.44 1.66 -2.26
CA GLY A 33 8.57 0.49 -1.39
C GLY A 33 8.29 -0.80 -2.14
N ARG A 34 7.90 -1.83 -1.39
CA ARG A 34 7.51 -3.14 -1.91
C ARG A 34 6.12 -3.49 -1.41
N VAL A 35 5.36 -4.15 -2.27
CA VAL A 35 4.04 -4.68 -1.95
C VAL A 35 4.21 -5.75 -0.89
N SER A 36 3.88 -5.42 0.34
CA SER A 36 3.93 -6.36 1.46
C SER A 36 2.67 -7.19 1.55
N GLN A 37 1.59 -6.70 0.97
CA GLN A 37 0.33 -7.41 0.97
C GLN A 37 -0.55 -7.04 -0.21
N VAL A 38 -1.22 -8.07 -0.70
CA VAL A 38 -2.24 -7.96 -1.73
C VAL A 38 -3.51 -8.56 -1.14
N ASN A 39 -4.60 -7.83 -1.23
CA ASN A 39 -5.91 -8.38 -0.97
C ASN A 39 -6.74 -8.26 -2.24
N ASP A 40 -7.05 -9.42 -2.80
CA ASP A 40 -7.94 -9.56 -3.93
C ASP A 40 -9.30 -10.04 -3.41
N LYS A 41 -10.35 -9.23 -3.58
CA LYS A 41 -11.71 -9.59 -3.20
C LYS A 41 -12.45 -9.99 -4.48
N ALA A 42 -13.18 -11.09 -4.42
CA ALA A 42 -13.93 -11.62 -5.58
C ALA A 42 -14.98 -10.63 -6.15
N THR A 43 -15.32 -9.58 -5.41
CA THR A 43 -16.19 -8.47 -5.82
C THR A 43 -15.53 -7.49 -6.79
N GLY A 44 -14.24 -7.66 -7.11
CA GLY A 44 -13.46 -6.76 -7.97
C GLY A 44 -12.77 -5.62 -7.20
N GLU A 45 -12.89 -5.61 -5.88
CA GLU A 45 -12.19 -4.69 -5.00
C GLU A 45 -10.80 -5.24 -4.66
N GLN A 46 -9.76 -4.45 -4.85
CA GLN A 46 -8.39 -4.84 -4.56
C GLN A 46 -7.70 -3.79 -3.70
N SER A 47 -6.94 -4.21 -2.70
CA SER A 47 -6.13 -3.31 -1.89
C SER A 47 -4.70 -3.82 -1.76
N PHE A 48 -3.75 -2.89 -1.88
CA PHE A 48 -2.34 -3.18 -1.85
C PHE A 48 -1.68 -2.37 -0.74
N VAL A 49 -0.97 -3.07 0.15
CA VAL A 49 -0.17 -2.43 1.19
C VAL A 49 1.28 -2.45 0.76
N ILE A 50 1.88 -1.26 0.73
CA ILE A 50 3.24 -1.02 0.28
C ILE A 50 4.01 -0.42 1.43
N THR A 51 5.18 -0.99 1.70
CA THR A 51 6.06 -0.55 2.78
C THR A 51 7.47 -0.36 2.25
N ASP A 52 8.24 0.56 2.84
CA ASP A 52 9.64 0.84 2.43
C ASP A 52 10.49 -0.45 2.30
N LYS A 53 10.27 -1.38 3.23
CA LYS A 53 10.83 -2.74 3.20
C LYS A 53 9.72 -3.76 3.13
N TYR A 54 9.96 -4.87 2.43
CA TYR A 54 9.04 -5.99 2.40
C TYR A 54 8.80 -6.53 3.81
N CYS A 55 7.58 -6.34 4.31
CA CYS A 55 7.13 -6.67 5.65
C CYS A 55 5.67 -7.15 5.57
N PRO A 56 5.43 -8.42 5.22
CA PRO A 56 4.08 -8.97 5.15
C PRO A 56 3.38 -8.92 6.51
N ALA A 57 2.05 -9.03 6.53
CA ALA A 57 1.31 -9.06 7.80
C ALA A 57 1.66 -10.26 8.70
N SER A 58 2.29 -11.31 8.18
CA SER A 58 2.83 -12.39 9.03
C SER A 58 4.20 -12.07 9.66
N SER A 59 4.80 -10.91 9.36
CA SER A 59 6.05 -10.47 9.98
C SER A 59 5.87 -10.13 11.47
N SER A 60 6.91 -10.37 12.26
CA SER A 60 6.94 -10.00 13.68
C SER A 60 6.90 -8.49 13.89
N ILE A 61 6.44 -8.08 15.08
CA ILE A 61 6.33 -6.67 15.51
C ILE A 61 7.66 -5.91 15.32
N GLU A 62 8.80 -6.55 15.59
CA GLU A 62 10.13 -5.94 15.40
C GLU A 62 10.40 -5.55 13.94
N GLN A 63 10.01 -6.38 12.97
CA GLN A 63 10.16 -6.07 11.55
C GLN A 63 9.22 -4.95 11.12
N ARG A 64 7.99 -4.95 11.65
CA ARG A 64 7.02 -3.88 11.39
C ARG A 64 7.50 -2.54 11.96
N ASN A 65 8.16 -2.55 13.11
CA ASN A 65 8.76 -1.37 13.73
C ASN A 65 9.98 -0.84 12.96
N GLN A 66 10.58 -1.64 12.08
CA GLN A 66 11.61 -1.17 11.15
C GLN A 66 11.04 -0.51 9.89
N VAL A 67 9.74 -0.64 9.64
CA VAL A 67 9.07 0.07 8.55
C VAL A 67 8.97 1.54 8.92
N LYS A 68 9.41 2.41 8.01
CA LYS A 68 9.38 3.87 8.23
C LYS A 68 8.16 4.53 7.63
N GLU A 69 7.61 3.91 6.60
CA GLU A 69 6.59 4.49 5.74
C GLU A 69 5.69 3.38 5.20
N VAL A 70 4.39 3.64 5.25
CA VAL A 70 3.35 2.74 4.79
C VAL A 70 2.45 3.51 3.82
N THR A 71 2.24 2.90 2.67
CA THR A 71 1.40 3.42 1.59
C THR A 71 0.34 2.39 1.28
N VAL A 72 -0.93 2.83 1.23
CA VAL A 72 -2.05 1.94 0.91
C VAL A 72 -2.69 2.42 -0.38
N ILE A 73 -2.84 1.48 -1.30
CA ILE A 73 -3.50 1.67 -2.59
C ILE A 73 -4.82 0.90 -2.57
N TYR A 74 -5.91 1.53 -3.00
CA TYR A 74 -7.23 0.90 -3.04
C TYR A 74 -7.88 1.07 -4.43
N ARG A 75 -8.09 -0.07 -5.09
CA ARG A 75 -8.76 -0.18 -6.37
C ARG A 75 -10.20 -0.68 -6.15
N GLY A 76 -11.19 0.18 -6.40
CA GLY A 76 -12.60 -0.21 -6.30
C GLY A 76 -13.53 1.00 -6.21
N SER A 77 -14.83 0.74 -6.36
CA SER A 77 -15.87 1.79 -6.32
C SER A 77 -16.31 2.17 -4.90
N SER A 78 -15.94 1.39 -3.87
CA SER A 78 -16.37 1.61 -2.48
C SER A 78 -15.21 1.42 -1.53
N PHE A 79 -14.84 2.42 -0.74
CA PHE A 79 -13.77 2.28 0.25
C PHE A 79 -14.24 1.39 1.41
N GLU A 80 -14.10 0.08 1.25
CA GLU A 80 -14.16 -0.86 2.35
C GLU A 80 -12.72 -1.28 2.68
N LEU A 81 -12.24 -0.90 3.87
CA LEU A 81 -11.08 -1.52 4.50
C LEU A 81 -11.44 -2.98 4.83
N SER A 82 -11.61 -3.79 3.81
CA SER A 82 -12.14 -5.14 3.94
C SER A 82 -11.05 -6.11 4.41
N SER A 83 -9.78 -5.75 4.28
CA SER A 83 -8.64 -6.56 4.68
C SER A 83 -8.23 -6.25 6.10
N ASP A 84 -8.28 -7.28 6.94
CA ASP A 84 -7.74 -7.27 8.30
C ASP A 84 -6.35 -6.66 8.37
N ALA A 85 -5.55 -6.85 7.33
CA ALA A 85 -4.18 -6.43 7.35
C ALA A 85 -3.93 -5.02 6.78
N ALA A 86 -4.73 -4.53 5.83
CA ALA A 86 -4.74 -3.09 5.55
C ALA A 86 -5.27 -2.30 6.77
N LYS A 87 -6.23 -2.89 7.51
CA LYS A 87 -6.68 -2.39 8.81
C LYS A 87 -5.57 -2.48 9.86
N ASP A 88 -4.79 -3.56 9.90
CA ASP A 88 -3.67 -3.73 10.82
C ASP A 88 -2.63 -2.61 10.62
N TRP A 89 -2.37 -2.26 9.37
CA TRP A 89 -1.52 -1.14 8.96
C TRP A 89 -2.16 0.26 9.08
N LEU A 90 -3.48 0.40 9.26
CA LEU A 90 -4.16 1.70 9.25
C LEU A 90 -4.86 2.04 10.58
N LEU A 91 -5.28 1.04 11.34
CA LEU A 91 -6.18 1.17 12.48
C LEU A 91 -5.61 0.59 13.78
N ASN A 92 -4.68 -0.37 13.76
CA ASN A 92 -4.44 -1.16 14.99
C ASN A 92 -2.99 -1.55 15.35
N ASP A 93 -2.05 -1.76 14.43
CA ASP A 93 -0.73 -2.39 14.77
C ASP A 93 0.51 -1.64 14.27
N ILE A 94 0.34 -0.40 13.82
CA ILE A 94 1.49 0.46 13.58
C ILE A 94 2.03 0.93 14.94
N PRO A 95 3.32 0.75 15.28
CA PRO A 95 3.89 1.41 16.44
C PRO A 95 3.58 2.90 16.32
N THR A 96 2.96 3.44 17.36
CA THR A 96 2.43 4.81 17.44
C THR A 96 3.53 5.81 17.04
N GLY A 97 3.65 6.14 15.75
CA GLY A 97 4.81 6.88 15.25
C GLY A 97 5.23 6.68 13.80
N ILE A 98 4.71 5.68 13.07
CA ILE A 98 4.96 5.58 11.63
C ILE A 98 4.02 6.54 10.86
N PRO A 99 4.54 7.50 10.08
CA PRO A 99 3.72 8.36 9.25
C PRO A 99 3.05 7.55 8.12
N LEU A 100 1.72 7.64 8.02
CA LEU A 100 0.98 7.18 6.85
C LEU A 100 1.15 8.24 5.75
N VAL A 101 1.83 7.86 4.67
CA VAL A 101 2.37 8.83 3.71
C VAL A 101 1.43 9.05 2.53
N ASN A 102 0.71 8.03 2.05
CA ASN A 102 -0.30 8.19 1.00
C ASN A 102 -1.39 7.11 1.03
N THR A 103 -2.63 7.56 0.82
CA THR A 103 -3.79 6.72 0.51
C THR A 103 -4.29 7.13 -0.87
N SER A 104 -4.24 6.22 -1.83
CA SER A 104 -4.72 6.47 -3.20
C SER A 104 -6.01 5.67 -3.39
N MET A 105 -7.07 6.36 -3.81
CA MET A 105 -8.35 5.72 -4.13
C MET A 105 -8.66 6.00 -5.60
N ALA A 106 -8.59 4.98 -6.44
CA ALA A 106 -9.12 5.06 -7.78
C ALA A 106 -10.63 4.76 -7.77
N VAL A 107 -11.45 5.81 -7.69
CA VAL A 107 -12.88 5.71 -8.04
C VAL A 107 -12.97 5.52 -9.54
N GLY A 108 -13.27 4.29 -9.96
CA GLY A 108 -13.70 4.03 -11.33
C GLY A 108 -15.04 4.73 -11.56
N ILE A 109 -15.05 5.76 -12.41
CA ILE A 109 -16.26 6.31 -13.03
C ILE A 109 -16.63 5.49 -14.26
#